data_AF-A0A2N2RI60-F1
#
_entry.id   AF-A0A2N2RI60-F1
#
_cell.length_a   1.000
_cell.length_b   1.000
_cell.length_c   1.000
_cell.angle_alpha   90.00
_cell.angle_beta   90.00
_cell.angle_gamma   90.00
#
_symmetry.space_group_name_H-M   'P 1'
#
loop_
_entity.id
_entity.type
_entity.pdbx_description
1 polymer ?
#
loop_
_entity_poly.entity_id
_entity_poly.type
_entity_poly.pdbx_seq_one_letter_code
_entity_poly.pdbx_strand_id
1 'polypeptide(L)'
;MPTVVAALTLAALLKMAHVGMPRWHLAFWFAVLVTLALGGQLGWWQTMVNGLGSFFAAWLYFELLERTDNRIDRVLHWLILIGGYLLLLGSRFWIDIQIYGISL
;
A
#
# COMPACT_ATOMS: atom_id res chain seq x y z
N MET A 1 -7.47 -11.67 -5.85
CA MET A 1 -6.26 -11.63 -5.01
C MET A 1 -5.81 -10.19 -4.79
N PRO A 2 -6.44 -9.48 -3.84
CA PRO A 2 -6.02 -8.17 -3.31
C PRO A 2 -4.50 -7.95 -3.18
N THR A 3 -3.73 -8.97 -2.78
CA THR A 3 -2.27 -8.83 -2.62
C THR A 3 -1.55 -8.55 -3.94
N VAL A 4 -1.93 -9.23 -5.01
CA VAL A 4 -1.32 -9.04 -6.34
C VAL A 4 -1.62 -7.63 -6.85
N VAL A 5 -2.86 -7.17 -6.69
CA VAL A 5 -3.26 -5.82 -7.07
C VAL A 5 -2.45 -4.79 -6.29
N ALA A 6 -2.33 -4.96 -4.96
CA ALA A 6 -1.53 -4.08 -4.13
C ALA A 6 -0.05 -4.06 -4.54
N ALA A 7 0.55 -5.21 -4.85
CA ALA A 7 1.96 -5.34 -5.21
C ALA A 7 2.30 -4.55 -6.48
N LEU A 8 1.52 -4.81 -7.54
CA LEU A 8 1.69 -4.19 -8.85
C LEU A 8 1.40 -2.68 -8.78
N THR A 9 0.33 -2.30 -8.07
CA THR A 9 -0.04 -0.90 -7.89
C THR A 9 1.05 -0.15 -7.14
N LEU A 10 1.54 -0.68 -6.01
CA LEU A 10 2.56 -0.02 -5.21
C LEU A 10 3.89 0.11 -5.96
N ALA A 11 4.29 -0.93 -6.71
CA ALA A 11 5.48 -0.88 -7.56
C ALA A 11 5.38 0.20 -8.65
N ALA A 12 4.22 0.30 -9.33
CA ALA A 12 3.98 1.33 -10.32
C ALA A 12 4.00 2.74 -9.70
N LEU A 13 3.33 2.92 -8.56
CA LEU A 13 3.25 4.22 -7.87
C LEU A 13 4.61 4.67 -7.30
N LEU A 14 5.46 3.75 -6.85
CA LEU A 14 6.83 4.08 -6.43
C LEU A 14 7.68 4.62 -7.59
N LYS A 15 7.48 4.09 -8.80
CA LYS A 15 8.10 4.65 -10.00
C LYS A 15 7.56 6.05 -10.31
N MET A 16 6.24 6.25 -10.16
CA MET A 16 5.62 7.57 -10.35
C MET A 16 6.04 8.58 -9.26
N ALA A 17 6.36 8.10 -8.06
CA ALA A 17 6.85 8.93 -6.96
C ALA A 17 8.16 9.66 -7.30
N HIS A 18 9.00 9.07 -8.14
CA HIS A 18 10.23 9.69 -8.65
C HIS A 18 9.96 10.84 -9.64
N VAL A 19 8.76 10.92 -10.22
CA VAL A 19 8.36 11.97 -11.17
C VAL A 19 7.74 13.18 -10.46
N GLY A 20 7.93 13.30 -9.14
CA GLY A 20 7.50 14.47 -8.36
C GLY A 20 5.98 14.58 -8.14
N MET A 21 5.23 13.48 -8.30
CA MET A 21 3.80 13.50 -8.01
C MET A 21 3.50 13.72 -6.50
N PRO A 22 2.41 14.44 -6.15
CA PRO A 22 1.99 14.59 -4.76
C PRO A 22 1.72 13.26 -4.07
N ARG A 23 2.21 13.07 -2.84
CA ARG A 23 2.11 11.80 -2.10
C ARG A 23 0.68 11.37 -1.80
N TRP A 24 -0.19 12.34 -1.49
CA TRP A 24 -1.61 12.10 -1.28
C TRP A 24 -2.29 11.55 -2.55
N HIS A 25 -1.84 11.96 -3.75
CA HIS A 25 -2.40 11.51 -5.02
C HIS A 25 -2.00 10.06 -5.32
N LEU A 26 -0.75 9.68 -5.00
CA LEU A 26 -0.30 8.29 -5.07
C LEU A 26 -1.08 7.41 -4.09
N ALA A 27 -1.24 7.87 -2.85
CA ALA A 27 -2.00 7.17 -1.82
C ALA A 27 -3.48 7.02 -2.19
N PHE A 28 -4.07 8.04 -2.82
CA PHE A 28 -5.44 8.00 -3.34
C PHE A 28 -5.61 6.87 -4.35
N TRP A 29 -4.76 6.81 -5.37
CA TRP A 29 -4.85 5.76 -6.39
C TRP A 29 -4.58 4.38 -5.84
N PHE A 30 -3.65 4.24 -4.90
CA PHE A 30 -3.43 2.98 -4.19
C PHE A 30 -4.70 2.54 -3.46
N ALA A 31 -5.32 3.42 -2.69
CA ALA A 31 -6.54 3.14 -1.94
C ALA A 31 -7.70 2.76 -2.86
N VAL A 32 -7.91 3.49 -3.95
CA VAL A 32 -8.98 3.20 -4.93
C VAL A 32 -8.80 1.79 -5.50
N LEU A 33 -7.62 1.47 -6.02
CA LEU A 33 -7.38 0.18 -6.68
C LEU A 33 -7.46 -0.99 -5.71
N VAL A 34 -6.96 -0.84 -4.49
CA VAL A 34 -7.08 -1.87 -3.44
C VAL A 34 -8.53 -2.03 -2.98
N THR A 35 -9.29 -0.94 -2.81
CA THR A 35 -10.70 -1.01 -2.42
C THR A 35 -11.53 -1.71 -3.48
N LEU A 36 -11.30 -1.41 -4.75
CA LEU A 36 -11.94 -2.10 -5.87
C LEU A 36 -11.60 -3.59 -5.89
N ALA A 37 -10.35 -3.96 -5.60
CA ALA A 37 -9.92 -5.36 -5.53
C ALA A 37 -10.55 -6.15 -4.36
N LEU A 38 -10.98 -5.45 -3.30
CA LEU A 38 -11.73 -6.01 -2.17
C LEU A 38 -13.24 -6.04 -2.41
N GLY A 39 -13.72 -5.35 -3.45
CA GLY A 39 -15.13 -5.30 -3.82
C GLY A 39 -15.70 -6.70 -4.03
N GLY A 40 -16.81 -7.00 -3.34
CA GLY A 40 -17.48 -8.30 -3.41
C GLY A 40 -16.83 -9.43 -2.61
N GLN A 41 -15.70 -9.19 -1.96
CA GLN A 41 -15.05 -10.20 -1.09
C GLN A 41 -15.29 -9.94 0.40
N LEU A 42 -15.54 -8.69 0.79
CA LEU A 42 -15.83 -8.28 2.16
C LEU A 42 -17.18 -7.55 2.23
N GLY A 43 -17.75 -7.47 3.44
CA GLY A 43 -18.93 -6.64 3.68
C GLY A 43 -18.64 -5.16 3.40
N TRP A 44 -19.64 -4.40 2.96
CA TRP A 44 -19.51 -2.99 2.58
C TRP A 44 -18.68 -2.16 3.58
N TRP A 45 -18.97 -2.32 4.87
CA TRP A 45 -18.29 -1.57 5.92
C TRP A 45 -16.82 -1.95 6.11
N GLN A 46 -16.50 -3.24 5.99
CA GLN A 46 -15.11 -3.71 6.01
C GLN A 46 -14.35 -3.19 4.78
N THR A 47 -14.97 -3.16 3.61
CA THR A 47 -14.38 -2.63 2.37
C THR A 47 -14.07 -1.14 2.50
N MET A 48 -15.00 -0.33 3.02
CA MET A 48 -14.79 1.11 3.22
C MET A 48 -13.68 1.40 4.24
N VAL A 49 -13.69 0.71 5.38
CA VAL A 49 -12.64 0.87 6.40
C VAL A 49 -11.27 0.46 5.84
N ASN A 50 -11.20 -0.64 5.08
CA ASN A 50 -9.97 -1.06 4.42
C ASN A 50 -9.47 -0.05 3.38
N GLY A 51 -10.39 0.57 2.63
CA GLY A 51 -10.04 1.61 1.66
C GLY A 51 -9.44 2.84 2.33
N LEU A 52 -10.11 3.37 3.35
CA LEU A 52 -9.62 4.51 4.13
C LEU A 52 -8.29 4.19 4.83
N GLY A 53 -8.18 3.00 5.45
CA GLY A 53 -6.95 2.53 6.06
C GLY A 53 -5.79 2.42 5.04
N SER A 54 -6.09 1.93 3.84
CA SER A 54 -5.10 1.84 2.75
C SER A 54 -4.61 3.22 2.31
N PHE A 55 -5.51 4.20 2.25
CA PHE A 55 -5.14 5.59 1.94
C PHE A 55 -4.16 6.14 2.98
N PHE A 56 -4.51 6.10 4.27
CA PHE A 56 -3.65 6.66 5.31
C PHE A 56 -2.31 5.92 5.42
N ALA A 57 -2.32 4.58 5.31
CA ALA A 57 -1.09 3.80 5.35
C ALA A 57 -0.17 4.10 4.16
N ALA A 58 -0.71 4.19 2.94
CA ALA A 58 0.06 4.52 1.75
C ALA A 58 0.54 5.98 1.79
N TRP A 59 -0.27 6.92 2.27
CA TRP A 59 0.12 8.31 2.40
C TRP A 59 1.28 8.46 3.37
N LEU A 60 1.19 7.84 4.56
CA LEU A 60 2.28 7.83 5.53
C LEU A 60 3.55 7.20 4.94
N TYR A 61 3.41 6.09 4.22
CA TYR A 61 4.52 5.42 3.55
C TYR A 61 5.25 6.35 2.55
N PHE A 62 4.50 7.02 1.67
CA PHE A 62 5.08 7.93 0.68
C PHE A 62 5.67 9.21 1.31
N GLU A 63 5.05 9.75 2.36
CA GLU A 63 5.60 10.86 3.15
C GLU A 63 6.93 10.51 3.83
N LEU A 64 7.01 9.33 4.44
CA LEU A 64 8.23 8.88 5.11
C LEU A 64 9.35 8.62 4.11
N LEU A 65 9.03 8.08 2.93
CA LEU A 65 10.00 7.91 1.84
C LEU A 65 10.59 9.26 1.40
N GLU A 66 9.75 10.24 1.13
CA GLU A 66 10.18 11.58 0.71
C GLU A 66 11.05 12.26 1.77
N ARG A 67 10.68 12.16 3.05
CA ARG A 67 11.46 12.73 4.16
C ARG A 67 12.83 12.09 4.35
N THR A 68 13.02 10.87 3.86
CA THR A 68 14.26 10.10 4.03
C THR A 68 15.11 10.02 2.77
N ASP A 69 14.59 10.44 1.63
CA ASP A 69 15.26 10.38 0.32
C ASP A 69 16.58 11.19 0.27
N ASN A 70 16.67 12.27 1.04
CA ASN A 70 17.80 13.22 1.01
C ASN A 70 18.73 13.18 2.23
N ARG A 71 18.65 12.15 3.08
CA ARG A 71 19.54 12.02 4.25
C ARG A 71 20.78 11.19 3.91
N ILE A 72 21.92 11.65 4.43
CA ILE A 72 23.24 11.00 4.28
C ILE A 72 23.20 9.54 4.76
N ASP A 73 22.39 9.25 5.79
CA ASP A 73 22.05 7.88 6.22
C ASP A 73 20.86 7.31 5.44
N ARG A 74 21.17 6.56 4.38
CA ARG A 74 20.17 5.87 3.54
C ARG A 74 19.57 4.62 4.20
N VAL A 75 20.13 4.14 5.31
CA VAL A 75 19.63 2.91 5.98
C VAL A 75 18.15 3.05 6.35
N LEU A 76 17.77 4.21 6.88
CA LEU A 76 16.38 4.49 7.25
C LEU A 76 15.48 4.54 6.02
N HIS A 77 15.94 5.13 4.91
CA HIS A 77 15.20 5.16 3.65
C HIS A 77 14.96 3.75 3.13
N TRP A 78 15.99 2.91 3.10
CA TRP A 78 15.85 1.50 2.66
C TRP A 78 14.93 0.70 3.56
N LEU A 79 14.99 0.91 4.88
CA LEU A 79 14.10 0.26 5.83
C LEU A 79 12.64 0.68 5.60
N ILE A 80 12.39 1.96 5.35
CA ILE A 80 11.04 2.45 5.04
C ILE A 80 10.60 1.88 3.69
N LEU A 81 11.43 1.93 2.65
CA LEU A 81 11.11 1.43 1.31
C LEU A 81 10.72 -0.05 1.34
N ILE A 82 11.62 -0.90 1.84
CA ILE A 82 11.40 -2.35 1.84
C ILE A 82 10.36 -2.73 2.91
N GLY A 83 10.52 -2.23 4.13
CA GLY A 83 9.64 -2.56 5.25
C GLY A 83 8.21 -2.07 5.03
N GLY A 84 8.03 -0.84 4.58
CA GLY A 84 6.72 -0.29 4.27
C GLY A 84 6.04 -1.00 3.11
N TYR A 85 6.79 -1.37 2.06
CA TYR A 85 6.28 -2.19 0.95
C TYR A 85 5.77 -3.55 1.44
N LEU A 86 6.58 -4.26 2.24
CA LEU A 86 6.21 -5.55 2.80
C LEU A 86 5.05 -5.46 3.80
N LEU A 87 4.96 -4.41 4.62
CA LEU A 87 3.85 -4.22 5.55
C LEU A 87 2.52 -3.97 4.82
N LEU A 88 2.54 -3.10 3.79
CA LEU A 88 1.36 -2.84 2.97
C LEU A 88 0.90 -4.11 2.26
N LEU A 89 1.83 -4.91 1.73
CA LEU A 89 1.51 -6.19 1.11
C LEU A 89 1.02 -7.23 2.10
N GLY A 90 1.73 -7.39 3.22
CA GLY A 90 1.39 -8.34 4.28
C GLY A 90 -0.02 -8.11 4.81
N SER A 91 -0.45 -6.84 4.92
CA SER A 91 -1.82 -6.51 5.31
C SER A 91 -2.88 -7.06 4.34
N ARG A 92 -2.56 -7.14 3.04
CA ARG A 92 -3.45 -7.69 2.00
C ARG A 92 -3.33 -9.20 1.90
N PHE A 93 -2.13 -9.72 2.09
CA PHE A 93 -1.89 -11.15 2.14
C PHE A 93 -2.65 -11.80 3.29
N TRP A 94 -2.71 -11.14 4.45
CA TRP A 94 -3.55 -11.58 5.55
C TRP A 94 -5.02 -11.67 5.16
N ILE A 95 -5.54 -10.68 4.43
CA ILE A 95 -6.92 -10.69 3.93
C ILE A 95 -7.13 -11.82 2.91
N ASP A 96 -6.17 -12.04 2.00
CA ASP A 96 -6.22 -13.14 1.05
C ASP A 96 -6.25 -14.51 1.76
N ILE A 97 -5.45 -14.71 2.81
CA ILE A 97 -5.50 -15.94 3.64
C ILE A 97 -6.91 -16.15 4.21
N GLN A 98 -7.51 -15.10 4.77
CA GLN A 98 -8.84 -15.18 5.39
C GLN A 98 -9.95 -15.45 4.36
N ILE A 99 -9.88 -14.84 3.17
CA ILE A 99 -10.90 -14.99 2.12
C ILE A 99 -10.78 -16.34 1.39
N TYR A 100 -9.56 -16.73 1.04
CA TYR A 100 -9.32 -17.92 0.23
C TYR A 100 -9.12 -19.18 1.08
N GLY A 101 -9.14 -19.08 2.41
CA GLY A 101 -8.98 -20.22 3.32
C GLY A 101 -7.67 -20.96 3.10
N ILE A 102 -6.59 -20.24 2.73
CA ILE A 102 -5.27 -20.83 2.55
C ILE A 102 -4.78 -21.21 3.95
N SER A 103 -5.09 -22.43 4.38
CA SER A 103 -4.59 -23.01 5.62
C SER A 103 -3.10 -23.25 5.47
N LEU A 104 -2.31 -22.72 6.41
CA LEU A 104 -0.89 -23.02 6.55
C LEU A 104 -0.69 -24.45 7.04
#